data_AF-A0A0S8FSB7-F1
#
_entry.id   AF-A0A0S8FSB7-F1
#
_cell.length_a   1.000
_cell.length_b   1.000
_cell.length_c   1.000
_cell.angle_alpha   90.00
_cell.angle_beta   90.00
_cell.angle_gamma   90.00
#
_symmetry.space_group_name_H-M   'P 1'
#
loop_
_entity.id
_entity.type
_entity.pdbx_description
1 polymer ?
#
loop_
_entity_poly.entity_id
_entity_poly.type
_entity_poly.pdbx_seq_one_letter_code
_entity_poly.pdbx_strand_id
1 'polypeptide(L)'
;MSAERRPTVRKMVKEAVEALGGDTTNTAVRDWILRKYPGTNKSTIQCHIVLCSVNHPSRVYYGQNKPRIASDERYDFLFRPDKGRVLLYDPSKHGVWKIVRHEDGALGVAREGRPRAAEVEEEVAETVGAGEPTVGFQAEDQLRDYLALNLEAIEEGLQLYVDEYGNAGVEYATPVGRVDLLGEDGGGGLVVIELKVGRSPDAAVGQVLRYMGWVKRHLAEGRPVRGVIVAQHASDRLRYAVADLPDVSVMEYELSVTMRPAPGLDEEGQRV
;
A
#
# COMPACT_ATOMS: atom_id res chain seq x y z
N MET A 1 16.09 -37.84 -2.92
CA MET A 1 16.03 -36.57 -3.65
C MET A 1 15.63 -35.50 -2.66
N SER A 2 16.51 -34.54 -2.38
CA SER A 2 16.21 -33.43 -1.47
C SER A 2 15.04 -32.63 -2.07
N ALA A 3 13.93 -32.49 -1.36
CA ALA A 3 12.86 -31.60 -1.78
C ALA A 3 13.45 -30.18 -1.82
N GLU A 4 13.66 -29.63 -3.01
CA GLU A 4 14.16 -28.27 -3.15
C GLU A 4 13.26 -27.33 -2.35
N ARG A 5 13.87 -26.65 -1.37
CA ARG A 5 13.16 -25.73 -0.50
C ARG A 5 12.58 -24.62 -1.37
N ARG A 6 11.26 -24.47 -1.36
CA ARG A 6 10.53 -23.45 -2.13
C ARG A 6 11.21 -22.08 -1.93
N PRO A 7 11.55 -21.36 -3.02
CA PRO A 7 12.20 -20.05 -2.90
C PRO A 7 11.30 -19.06 -2.16
N THR A 8 11.87 -17.97 -1.63
CA THR A 8 11.05 -16.90 -1.07
C THR A 8 10.31 -16.17 -2.20
N VAL A 9 9.15 -15.57 -1.92
CA VAL A 9 8.37 -14.83 -2.94
C VAL A 9 9.22 -13.76 -3.63
N ARG A 10 10.08 -13.07 -2.87
CA ARG A 10 11.08 -12.15 -3.40
C ARG A 10 11.99 -12.75 -4.47
N LYS A 11 12.50 -13.96 -4.23
CA LYS A 11 13.36 -14.66 -5.20
C LYS A 11 12.53 -15.07 -6.42
N MET A 12 11.28 -15.50 -6.23
CA MET A 12 10.36 -15.79 -7.34
C MET A 12 10.12 -14.54 -8.21
N VAL A 13 9.96 -13.36 -7.59
CA VAL A 13 9.80 -12.08 -8.31
C VAL A 13 11.03 -11.74 -9.14
N LYS A 14 12.24 -11.82 -8.54
CA LYS A 14 13.49 -11.57 -9.28
C LYS A 14 13.63 -12.50 -10.48
N GLU A 15 13.42 -13.79 -10.24
CA GLU A 15 13.51 -14.83 -11.26
C GLU A 15 12.46 -14.64 -12.38
N ALA A 16 11.23 -14.26 -12.03
CA ALA A 16 10.18 -13.97 -13.00
C ALA A 16 10.55 -12.80 -13.91
N VAL A 17 11.04 -11.69 -13.34
CA VAL A 17 11.43 -10.51 -14.12
C VAL A 17 12.61 -10.83 -15.03
N GLU A 18 13.61 -11.56 -14.55
CA GLU A 18 14.74 -12.04 -15.36
C GLU A 18 14.28 -12.95 -16.50
N ALA A 19 13.41 -13.92 -16.22
CA ALA A 19 12.87 -14.85 -17.22
C ALA A 19 11.97 -14.15 -18.27
N LEU A 20 11.36 -13.02 -17.93
CA LEU A 20 10.53 -12.20 -18.81
C LEU A 20 11.34 -11.14 -19.57
N GLY A 21 12.67 -11.19 -19.53
CA GLY A 21 13.55 -10.30 -20.31
C GLY A 21 13.97 -9.02 -19.59
N GLY A 22 13.71 -8.90 -18.28
CA GLY A 22 14.12 -7.76 -17.46
C GLY A 22 13.27 -6.50 -17.61
N ASP A 23 12.25 -6.54 -18.47
CA ASP A 23 11.28 -5.47 -18.73
C ASP A 23 9.90 -6.08 -18.91
N THR A 24 9.01 -5.87 -17.95
CA THR A 24 7.76 -6.62 -17.88
C THR A 24 6.68 -5.88 -17.08
N THR A 25 5.54 -6.54 -16.85
CA THR A 25 4.43 -6.00 -16.06
C THR A 25 4.23 -6.78 -14.76
N ASN A 26 3.60 -6.15 -13.77
CA ASN A 26 3.21 -6.83 -12.52
C ASN A 26 2.38 -8.08 -12.80
N THR A 27 1.45 -7.99 -13.76
CA THR A 27 0.59 -9.08 -14.22
C THR A 27 1.41 -10.23 -14.80
N ALA A 28 2.35 -9.93 -15.70
CA ALA A 28 3.20 -10.97 -16.29
C ALA A 28 4.08 -11.66 -15.23
N VAL A 29 4.63 -10.91 -14.27
CA VAL A 29 5.39 -11.45 -13.12
C VAL A 29 4.50 -12.38 -12.29
N ARG A 30 3.31 -11.90 -11.88
CA ARG A 30 2.36 -12.69 -11.10
C ARG A 30 1.98 -13.99 -11.83
N ASP A 31 1.59 -13.90 -13.09
CA ASP A 31 1.12 -15.03 -13.87
C ASP A 31 2.25 -16.02 -14.16
N TRP A 32 3.47 -15.54 -14.34
CA TRP A 32 4.66 -16.39 -14.42
C TRP A 32 4.91 -17.13 -13.09
N ILE A 33 4.84 -16.43 -11.96
CA ILE A 33 5.01 -17.03 -10.62
C ILE A 33 3.92 -18.04 -10.33
N LEU A 34 2.65 -17.76 -10.64
CA LEU A 34 1.55 -18.69 -10.41
C LEU A 34 1.65 -19.96 -11.27
N ARG A 35 2.17 -19.83 -12.50
CA ARG A 35 2.43 -20.98 -13.37
C ARG A 35 3.57 -21.85 -12.86
N LYS A 36 4.68 -21.24 -12.40
CA LYS A 36 5.87 -21.97 -11.95
C LYS A 36 5.80 -22.42 -10.49
N TYR A 37 5.15 -21.62 -9.65
CA TYR A 37 4.96 -21.84 -8.21
C TYR A 37 3.46 -21.73 -7.83
N PRO A 38 2.64 -22.73 -8.17
CA PRO A 38 1.21 -22.74 -7.85
C PRO A 38 0.94 -22.53 -6.35
N GLY A 39 -0.20 -21.89 -6.03
CA GLY A 39 -0.60 -21.59 -4.65
C GLY A 39 0.18 -20.45 -3.98
N THR A 40 1.02 -19.71 -4.71
CA THR A 40 1.62 -18.47 -4.18
C THR A 40 0.55 -17.40 -4.08
N ASN A 41 0.42 -16.75 -2.91
CA ASN A 41 -0.58 -15.71 -2.70
C ASN A 41 -0.31 -14.48 -3.60
N LYS A 42 -1.33 -14.04 -4.33
CA LYS A 42 -1.24 -12.92 -5.29
C LYS A 42 -0.86 -11.60 -4.61
N SER A 43 -1.47 -11.29 -3.46
CA SER A 43 -1.17 -10.10 -2.66
C SER A 43 0.26 -10.13 -2.15
N THR A 44 0.76 -11.29 -1.72
CA THR A 44 2.17 -11.43 -1.30
C THR A 44 3.14 -11.20 -2.46
N ILE A 45 2.85 -11.69 -3.67
CA ILE A 45 3.66 -11.39 -4.87
C ILE A 45 3.73 -9.87 -5.08
N GLN A 46 2.58 -9.20 -5.02
CA GLN A 46 2.49 -7.76 -5.22
C GLN A 46 3.27 -6.97 -4.17
N CYS A 47 3.13 -7.32 -2.87
CA CYS A 47 3.92 -6.71 -1.80
C CYS A 47 5.43 -6.84 -2.06
N HIS A 48 5.88 -7.98 -2.59
CA HIS A 48 7.28 -8.19 -2.91
C HIS A 48 7.75 -7.41 -4.15
N ILE A 49 6.88 -7.13 -5.12
CA ILE A 49 7.19 -6.22 -6.24
C ILE A 49 7.41 -4.80 -5.71
N VAL A 50 6.54 -4.30 -4.82
CA VAL A 50 6.66 -2.97 -4.20
C VAL A 50 7.92 -2.88 -3.34
N LEU A 51 8.11 -3.84 -2.43
CA LEU A 51 9.30 -3.96 -1.58
C LEU A 51 10.60 -3.84 -2.38
N CYS A 52 10.64 -4.46 -3.56
CA CYS A 52 11.84 -4.58 -4.37
C CYS A 52 12.04 -3.46 -5.40
N SER A 53 11.04 -2.57 -5.57
CA SER A 53 11.07 -1.45 -6.51
C SER A 53 11.69 -0.23 -5.88
N VAL A 54 12.85 0.21 -6.40
CA VAL A 54 13.68 1.23 -5.73
C VAL A 54 13.07 2.61 -5.64
N ASN A 55 12.18 2.92 -6.57
CA ASN A 55 11.52 4.21 -6.74
C ASN A 55 10.04 4.19 -6.31
N HIS A 56 9.56 3.11 -5.69
CA HIS A 56 8.18 3.05 -5.22
C HIS A 56 8.06 3.72 -3.84
N PRO A 57 7.23 4.76 -3.66
CA PRO A 57 7.12 5.49 -2.39
C PRO A 57 6.83 4.59 -1.19
N SER A 58 5.81 3.72 -1.31
CA SER A 58 5.39 2.80 -0.24
C SER A 58 6.43 1.74 0.14
N ARG A 59 7.58 1.66 -0.54
CA ARG A 59 8.63 0.70 -0.18
C ARG A 59 9.19 0.95 1.22
N VAL A 60 9.08 2.17 1.74
CA VAL A 60 9.60 2.60 3.05
C VAL A 60 8.90 1.92 4.23
N TYR A 61 7.70 1.39 4.02
CA TYR A 61 6.89 0.76 5.07
C TYR A 61 7.27 -0.70 5.33
N TYR A 62 8.08 -1.30 4.46
CA TYR A 62 8.60 -2.64 4.68
C TYR A 62 9.82 -2.59 5.59
N GLY A 63 9.82 -3.32 6.70
CA GLY A 63 10.88 -3.26 7.72
C GLY A 63 12.31 -3.59 7.22
N GLN A 64 12.44 -4.21 6.04
CA GLN A 64 13.71 -4.46 5.35
C GLN A 64 14.30 -3.21 4.69
N ASN A 65 13.48 -2.19 4.43
CA ASN A 65 13.79 -0.97 3.69
C ASN A 65 14.02 0.22 4.65
N LYS A 66 15.15 0.16 5.38
CA LYS A 66 15.62 1.25 6.26
C LYS A 66 16.31 2.37 5.46
N PRO A 67 16.48 3.58 6.03
CA PRO A 67 17.20 4.67 5.35
C PRO A 67 18.59 4.26 4.88
N ARG A 68 18.81 4.29 3.56
CA ARG A 68 20.06 3.91 2.88
C ARG A 68 19.96 4.20 1.37
N ILE A 69 21.10 4.20 0.71
CA ILE A 69 21.17 4.12 -0.76
C ILE A 69 20.67 2.72 -1.19
N ALA A 70 19.89 2.68 -2.28
CA ALA A 70 19.34 1.46 -2.85
C ALA A 70 20.44 0.64 -3.55
N SER A 71 21.20 -0.13 -2.77
CA SER A 71 22.32 -0.96 -3.22
C SER A 71 22.33 -2.38 -2.64
N ASP A 72 21.29 -2.79 -1.91
CA ASP A 72 21.16 -4.15 -1.38
C ASP A 72 20.51 -5.02 -2.45
N GLU A 73 21.30 -5.82 -3.16
CA GLU A 73 20.84 -6.69 -4.26
C GLU A 73 19.71 -7.66 -3.88
N ARG A 74 19.53 -7.87 -2.57
CA ARG A 74 18.42 -8.68 -2.06
C ARG A 74 17.09 -7.95 -2.21
N TYR A 75 17.03 -6.62 -2.16
CA TYR A 75 15.80 -5.83 -2.17
C TYR A 75 15.80 -4.66 -3.15
N ASP A 76 16.92 -4.33 -3.79
CA ASP A 76 17.05 -3.19 -4.69
C ASP A 76 17.36 -3.66 -6.10
N PHE A 77 16.40 -4.34 -6.72
CA PHE A 77 16.60 -4.93 -8.05
C PHE A 77 15.49 -4.63 -9.04
N LEU A 78 14.43 -3.91 -8.64
CA LEU A 78 13.36 -3.48 -9.54
C LEU A 78 13.28 -1.95 -9.65
N PHE A 79 12.84 -1.46 -10.80
CA PHE A 79 12.54 -0.05 -11.06
C PHE A 79 11.21 0.05 -11.80
N ARG A 80 10.40 1.06 -11.50
CA ARG A 80 9.06 1.26 -12.09
C ARG A 80 9.05 2.51 -12.98
N PRO A 81 9.13 2.37 -14.31
CA PRO A 81 9.07 3.52 -15.20
C PRO A 81 7.66 4.12 -15.26
N ASP A 82 6.63 3.27 -15.17
CA ASP A 82 5.22 3.63 -15.36
C ASP A 82 4.32 2.77 -14.47
N LYS A 83 3.04 3.16 -14.35
CA LYS A 83 2.01 2.38 -13.65
C LYS A 83 1.93 0.96 -14.25
N GLY A 84 1.93 -0.07 -13.40
CA GLY A 84 1.88 -1.48 -13.81
C GLY A 84 3.15 -2.11 -14.41
N ARG A 85 4.15 -1.31 -14.79
CA ARG A 85 5.39 -1.79 -15.43
C ARG A 85 6.54 -1.90 -14.44
N VAL A 86 7.42 -2.88 -14.64
CA VAL A 86 8.57 -3.14 -13.80
C VAL A 86 9.77 -3.63 -14.62
N LEU A 87 10.94 -3.06 -14.32
CA LEU A 87 12.22 -3.33 -14.97
C LEU A 87 13.24 -3.83 -13.94
N LEU A 88 14.29 -4.51 -14.37
CA LEU A 88 15.49 -4.67 -13.55
C LEU A 88 16.15 -3.31 -13.31
N TYR A 89 16.48 -3.02 -12.06
CA TYR A 89 17.09 -1.75 -11.69
C TYR A 89 18.57 -1.72 -12.10
N ASP A 90 18.92 -0.68 -12.86
CA ASP A 90 20.28 -0.32 -13.23
C ASP A 90 20.53 1.14 -12.82
N PRO A 91 21.31 1.39 -11.74
CA PRO A 91 21.59 2.75 -11.27
C PRO A 91 22.20 3.68 -12.33
N SER A 92 22.94 3.13 -13.30
CA SER A 92 23.57 3.92 -14.36
C SER A 92 22.53 4.48 -15.34
N LYS A 93 21.41 3.78 -15.54
CA LYS A 93 20.31 4.18 -16.43
C LYS A 93 19.19 4.90 -15.69
N HIS A 94 18.83 4.40 -14.52
CA HIS A 94 17.65 4.82 -13.77
C HIS A 94 17.96 5.87 -12.68
N GLY A 95 19.25 6.20 -12.52
CA GLY A 95 19.76 7.03 -11.43
C GLY A 95 19.81 6.29 -10.09
N VAL A 96 20.54 6.87 -9.14
CA VAL A 96 20.69 6.30 -7.79
C VAL A 96 19.51 6.72 -6.91
N TRP A 97 18.80 5.75 -6.36
CA TRP A 97 17.69 5.97 -5.43
C TRP A 97 18.10 5.74 -3.99
N LYS A 98 17.45 6.42 -3.05
CA LYS A 98 17.69 6.28 -1.62
C LYS A 98 16.40 6.40 -0.82
N ILE A 99 16.36 5.72 0.31
CA ILE A 99 15.37 5.97 1.35
C ILE A 99 15.97 6.98 2.32
N VAL A 100 15.27 8.09 2.52
CA VAL A 100 15.69 9.18 3.40
C VAL A 100 14.77 9.25 4.61
N ARG A 101 15.29 9.82 5.69
CA ARG A 101 14.49 10.28 6.82
C ARG A 101 14.36 11.80 6.71
N HIS A 102 13.14 12.29 6.75
CA HIS A 102 12.83 13.71 6.76
C HIS A 102 12.93 14.29 8.18
N GLU A 103 12.90 15.62 8.29
CA GLU A 103 13.03 16.35 9.57
C GLU A 103 11.90 16.03 10.55
N ASP A 104 10.70 15.72 10.04
CA ASP A 104 9.53 15.27 10.81
C ASP A 104 9.60 13.78 11.22
N GLY A 105 10.71 13.10 10.91
CA GLY A 105 10.92 11.69 11.17
C GLY A 105 10.32 10.74 10.13
N ALA A 106 9.51 11.23 9.19
CA ALA A 106 8.91 10.42 8.13
C ALA A 106 9.97 9.85 7.19
N LEU A 107 9.68 8.71 6.57
CA LEU A 107 10.54 8.11 5.56
C LEU A 107 10.01 8.45 4.18
N GLY A 108 10.92 8.72 3.25
CA GLY A 108 10.59 8.97 1.85
C GLY A 108 11.60 8.33 0.92
N VAL A 109 11.21 8.23 -0.35
CA VAL A 109 12.07 7.77 -1.44
C VAL A 109 12.51 8.98 -2.24
N ALA A 110 13.82 9.12 -2.48
CA ALA A 110 14.37 10.26 -3.21
C ALA A 110 15.43 9.79 -4.22
N ARG A 111 15.56 10.53 -5.32
CA ARG A 111 16.62 10.30 -6.30
C ARG A 111 17.84 11.18 -6.01
N GLU A 112 19.03 10.61 -6.06
CA GLU A 112 20.28 11.34 -5.87
C GLU A 112 20.48 12.40 -6.96
N GLY A 113 20.89 13.61 -6.55
CA GLY A 113 21.14 14.73 -7.47
C GLY A 113 19.90 15.51 -7.92
N ARG A 114 18.68 15.13 -7.51
CA ARG A 114 17.48 15.97 -7.68
C ARG A 114 17.14 16.71 -6.38
N PRO A 115 16.91 18.04 -6.42
CA PRO A 115 16.38 18.77 -5.29
C PRO A 115 14.90 18.43 -5.07
N ARG A 116 14.50 18.31 -3.79
CA ARG A 116 13.13 17.98 -3.34
C ARG A 116 12.04 18.72 -4.13
N ALA A 117 12.23 20.00 -4.42
CA ALA A 117 11.28 20.86 -5.17
C ALA A 117 10.82 20.27 -6.51
N ALA A 118 11.69 19.56 -7.24
CA ALA A 118 11.34 18.95 -8.52
C ALA A 118 10.62 17.59 -8.38
N GLU A 119 10.71 16.94 -7.22
CA GLU A 119 9.93 15.74 -6.88
C GLU A 119 8.55 16.15 -6.34
N VAL A 120 8.48 17.27 -5.59
CA VAL A 120 7.18 17.82 -5.16
C VAL A 120 6.37 18.26 -6.38
N GLU A 121 6.94 18.96 -7.38
CA GLU A 121 6.17 19.43 -8.57
C GLU A 121 5.40 18.33 -9.34
N GLU A 122 5.89 17.08 -9.38
CA GLU A 122 5.14 15.94 -9.93
C GLU A 122 4.06 15.41 -8.97
N GLU A 123 4.22 15.56 -7.65
CA GLU A 123 3.22 15.19 -6.62
C GLU A 123 2.17 16.29 -6.31
N VAL A 124 2.51 17.58 -6.38
CA VAL A 124 1.58 18.70 -6.04
C VAL A 124 0.56 19.01 -7.13
N ALA A 125 0.72 18.48 -8.34
CA ALA A 125 -0.33 18.63 -9.36
C ALA A 125 -1.66 17.97 -8.93
N GLU A 126 -1.66 17.11 -7.91
CA GLU A 126 -2.87 16.41 -7.43
C GLU A 126 -3.38 16.79 -6.03
N THR A 127 -2.74 17.68 -5.26
CA THR A 127 -3.26 18.02 -3.92
C THR A 127 -3.12 19.50 -3.55
N VAL A 128 -4.23 20.23 -3.66
CA VAL A 128 -4.42 21.51 -2.95
C VAL A 128 -5.27 21.30 -1.70
N GLY A 129 -4.68 21.60 -0.53
CA GLY A 129 -5.39 21.66 0.76
C GLY A 129 -4.42 21.92 1.91
N ALA A 130 -4.42 23.15 2.43
CA ALA A 130 -3.46 23.68 3.40
C ALA A 130 -3.81 23.38 4.88
N GLY A 131 -2.78 23.29 5.73
CA GLY A 131 -2.84 23.44 7.19
C GLY A 131 -2.51 22.17 7.99
N GLU A 132 -1.50 22.25 8.87
CA GLU A 132 -0.82 21.14 9.57
C GLU A 132 -1.71 20.02 10.15
N PRO A 133 -1.46 18.76 9.73
CA PRO A 133 -1.93 17.54 10.40
C PRO A 133 -0.84 16.45 10.44
N THR A 134 0.38 16.73 10.91
CA THR A 134 1.52 15.79 10.79
C THR A 134 1.34 14.50 11.58
N VAL A 135 0.73 14.54 12.78
CA VAL A 135 0.51 13.33 13.61
C VAL A 135 -0.68 12.51 13.11
N GLY A 136 -1.76 13.18 12.68
CA GLY A 136 -2.96 12.51 12.14
C GLY A 136 -2.67 11.82 10.81
N PHE A 137 -1.88 12.45 9.94
CA PHE A 137 -1.48 11.89 8.66
C PHE A 137 -0.59 10.66 8.81
N GLN A 138 0.40 10.70 9.70
CA GLN A 138 1.23 9.51 10.00
C GLN A 138 0.39 8.35 10.57
N ALA A 139 -0.62 8.64 11.38
CA ALA A 139 -1.51 7.62 11.90
C ALA A 139 -2.46 7.05 10.83
N GLU A 140 -2.93 7.87 9.88
CA GLU A 140 -3.76 7.43 8.74
C GLU A 140 -2.96 6.50 7.82
N ASP A 141 -1.73 6.87 7.49
CA ASP A 141 -0.82 6.05 6.69
C ASP A 141 -0.53 4.70 7.36
N GLN A 142 -0.20 4.71 8.65
CA GLN A 142 0.08 3.49 9.40
C GLN A 142 -1.15 2.57 9.49
N LEU A 143 -2.33 3.15 9.71
CA LEU A 143 -3.58 2.41 9.73
C LEU A 143 -3.87 1.81 8.35
N ARG A 144 -3.67 2.57 7.27
CA ARG A 144 -3.83 2.11 5.89
C ARG A 144 -2.94 0.91 5.61
N ASP A 145 -1.67 1.01 5.93
CA ASP A 145 -0.69 -0.04 5.64
C ASP A 145 -0.99 -1.31 6.45
N TYR A 146 -1.40 -1.15 7.71
CA TYR A 146 -1.87 -2.26 8.53
C TYR A 146 -3.10 -2.93 7.91
N LEU A 147 -4.12 -2.15 7.55
CA LEU A 147 -5.36 -2.66 6.96
C LEU A 147 -5.14 -3.28 5.58
N ALA A 148 -4.23 -2.75 4.76
CA ALA A 148 -3.87 -3.32 3.46
C ALA A 148 -3.34 -4.77 3.58
N LEU A 149 -2.72 -5.10 4.71
CA LEU A 149 -2.23 -6.44 5.03
C LEU A 149 -3.25 -7.31 5.79
N ASN A 150 -4.28 -6.70 6.38
CA ASN A 150 -5.25 -7.34 7.28
C ASN A 150 -6.69 -6.91 6.94
N LEU A 151 -7.07 -6.93 5.66
CA LEU A 151 -8.40 -6.48 5.18
C LEU A 151 -9.56 -7.29 5.80
N GLU A 152 -9.29 -8.50 6.28
CA GLU A 152 -10.21 -9.33 7.07
C GLU A 152 -10.72 -8.64 8.36
N ALA A 153 -10.01 -7.63 8.87
CA ALA A 153 -10.46 -6.81 10.00
C ALA A 153 -11.64 -5.90 9.63
N ILE A 154 -11.83 -5.62 8.34
CA ILE A 154 -12.97 -4.84 7.81
C ILE A 154 -14.10 -5.80 7.47
N GLU A 155 -13.79 -6.84 6.69
CA GLU A 155 -14.78 -7.81 6.23
C GLU A 155 -14.11 -9.15 5.90
N GLU A 156 -14.72 -10.25 6.34
CA GLU A 156 -14.22 -11.60 6.05
C GLU A 156 -14.19 -11.87 4.54
N GLY A 157 -13.04 -12.34 4.04
CA GLY A 157 -12.86 -12.63 2.62
C GLY A 157 -12.55 -11.41 1.74
N LEU A 158 -12.48 -10.20 2.32
CA LEU A 158 -12.06 -9.00 1.59
C LEU A 158 -10.58 -9.10 1.18
N GLN A 159 -10.32 -8.89 -0.10
CA GLN A 159 -8.98 -8.89 -0.68
C GLN A 159 -8.66 -7.55 -1.30
N LEU A 160 -7.38 -7.24 -1.41
CA LEU A 160 -6.93 -6.02 -2.06
C LEU A 160 -7.23 -6.11 -3.56
N TYR A 161 -7.92 -5.12 -4.11
CA TYR A 161 -8.17 -5.07 -5.55
C TYR A 161 -6.86 -4.94 -6.31
N VAL A 162 -6.77 -5.59 -7.46
CA VAL A 162 -5.64 -5.48 -8.38
C VAL A 162 -6.19 -5.26 -9.77
N ASP A 163 -5.88 -4.11 -10.38
CA ASP A 163 -6.36 -3.80 -11.73
C ASP A 163 -5.67 -4.65 -12.81
N GLU A 164 -6.11 -4.49 -14.06
CA GLU A 164 -5.57 -5.23 -15.21
C GLU A 164 -4.06 -5.01 -15.43
N TYR A 165 -3.55 -3.84 -15.03
CA TYR A 165 -2.14 -3.47 -15.10
C TYR A 165 -1.35 -3.96 -13.87
N GLY A 166 -2.02 -4.59 -12.91
CA GLY A 166 -1.44 -5.13 -11.70
C GLY A 166 -1.14 -4.08 -10.62
N ASN A 167 -1.86 -2.95 -10.62
CA ASN A 167 -1.75 -1.96 -9.55
C ASN A 167 -2.65 -2.36 -8.39
N ALA A 168 -2.06 -2.32 -7.20
CA ALA A 168 -2.74 -2.67 -5.98
C ALA A 168 -3.67 -1.54 -5.55
N GLY A 169 -4.80 -1.89 -4.95
CA GLY A 169 -5.77 -0.96 -4.37
C GLY A 169 -5.28 -0.25 -3.12
N VAL A 170 -4.00 0.07 -2.97
CA VAL A 170 -3.50 0.92 -1.87
C VAL A 170 -3.14 2.25 -2.45
N GLU A 171 -3.64 3.33 -1.86
CA GLU A 171 -3.43 4.68 -2.39
C GLU A 171 -3.74 4.73 -3.90
N TYR A 172 -4.87 4.12 -4.28
CA TYR A 172 -5.19 3.87 -5.68
C TYR A 172 -5.51 5.19 -6.38
N ALA A 173 -4.57 5.65 -7.21
CA ALA A 173 -4.67 6.90 -7.94
C ALA A 173 -5.79 6.84 -9.00
N THR A 174 -6.68 7.83 -8.95
CA THR A 174 -7.74 8.07 -9.92
C THR A 174 -7.73 9.55 -10.35
N PRO A 175 -8.31 9.90 -11.51
CA PRO A 175 -8.46 11.30 -11.92
C PRO A 175 -9.27 12.19 -10.96
N VAL A 176 -9.98 11.60 -9.99
CA VAL A 176 -10.82 12.32 -9.01
C VAL A 176 -10.23 12.28 -7.59
N GLY A 177 -8.96 11.89 -7.48
CA GLY A 177 -8.22 11.78 -6.23
C GLY A 177 -7.76 10.36 -5.94
N ARG A 178 -7.18 10.17 -4.76
CA ARG A 178 -6.56 8.92 -4.35
C ARG A 178 -7.47 8.19 -3.37
N VAL A 179 -7.75 6.92 -3.66
CA VAL A 179 -8.52 6.05 -2.77
C VAL A 179 -7.57 5.42 -1.77
N ASP A 180 -7.83 5.52 -0.46
CA ASP A 180 -6.92 4.96 0.55
C ASP A 180 -6.75 3.45 0.38
N LEU A 181 -7.88 2.72 0.36
CA LEU A 181 -7.91 1.30 0.03
C LEU A 181 -9.06 0.97 -0.94
N LEU A 182 -8.77 0.15 -1.94
CA LEU A 182 -9.73 -0.42 -2.88
C LEU A 182 -9.63 -1.94 -2.76
N GLY A 183 -10.71 -2.56 -2.33
CA GLY A 183 -10.84 -4.00 -2.14
C GLY A 183 -11.78 -4.66 -3.14
N GLU A 184 -11.74 -5.98 -3.16
CA GLU A 184 -12.71 -6.86 -3.80
C GLU A 184 -13.21 -7.86 -2.75
N ASP A 185 -14.53 -7.93 -2.57
CA ASP A 185 -15.16 -8.82 -1.60
C ASP A 185 -15.26 -10.28 -2.12
N GLY A 186 -15.72 -11.19 -1.26
CA GLY A 186 -15.87 -12.60 -1.62
C GLY A 186 -16.87 -12.89 -2.75
N GLY A 187 -17.75 -11.93 -3.09
CA GLY A 187 -18.69 -11.98 -4.21
C GLY A 187 -18.18 -11.28 -5.48
N GLY A 188 -16.96 -10.74 -5.47
CA GLY A 188 -16.37 -9.98 -6.58
C GLY A 188 -16.78 -8.51 -6.63
N GLY A 189 -17.53 -8.01 -5.64
CA GLY A 189 -17.91 -6.61 -5.52
C GLY A 189 -16.72 -5.74 -5.11
N LEU A 190 -16.67 -4.49 -5.60
CA LEU A 190 -15.59 -3.56 -5.26
C LEU A 190 -15.94 -2.76 -3.99
N VAL A 191 -14.94 -2.57 -3.14
CA VAL A 191 -15.09 -1.88 -1.85
C VAL A 191 -14.14 -0.69 -1.81
N VAL A 192 -14.68 0.52 -1.84
CA VAL A 192 -13.93 1.77 -1.67
C VAL A 192 -13.84 2.07 -0.18
N ILE A 193 -12.64 2.20 0.36
CA ILE A 193 -12.41 2.37 1.78
C ILE A 193 -11.66 3.69 1.99
N GLU A 194 -12.23 4.57 2.82
CA GLU A 194 -11.65 5.86 3.19
C GLU A 194 -11.36 5.84 4.70
N LEU A 195 -10.15 6.26 5.08
CA LEU A 195 -9.70 6.27 6.46
C LEU A 195 -9.77 7.69 7.04
N LYS A 196 -10.16 7.78 8.31
CA LYS A 196 -10.15 9.04 9.07
C LYS A 196 -9.65 8.83 10.49
N VAL A 197 -8.52 9.43 10.82
CA VAL A 197 -8.00 9.48 12.20
C VAL A 197 -8.45 10.77 12.91
N GLY A 198 -8.87 11.80 12.15
CA GLY A 198 -9.26 13.12 12.68
C GLY A 198 -10.72 13.28 13.11
N ARG A 199 -11.02 14.40 13.80
CA ARG A 199 -12.31 14.69 14.45
C ARG A 199 -13.45 15.16 13.53
N SER A 200 -13.23 15.35 12.23
CA SER A 200 -14.27 15.82 11.30
C SER A 200 -14.37 14.91 10.06
N PRO A 201 -15.12 13.81 10.17
CA PRO A 201 -15.24 12.84 9.09
C PRO A 201 -16.26 13.22 8.00
N ASP A 202 -16.95 14.37 8.09
CA ASP A 202 -18.01 14.73 7.14
C ASP A 202 -17.50 14.87 5.69
N ALA A 203 -16.25 15.32 5.50
CA ALA A 203 -15.61 15.36 4.18
C ALA A 203 -15.40 13.96 3.56
N ALA A 204 -15.29 12.92 4.40
CA ALA A 204 -15.11 11.53 3.97
C ALA A 204 -16.28 11.03 3.13
N VAL A 205 -17.51 11.48 3.44
CA VAL A 205 -18.70 11.09 2.69
C VAL A 205 -18.58 11.56 1.23
N GLY A 206 -18.20 12.82 1.02
CA GLY A 206 -17.99 13.36 -0.33
C GLY A 206 -16.86 12.65 -1.08
N GLN A 207 -15.76 12.32 -0.39
CA GLN A 207 -14.64 11.58 -0.97
C GLN A 207 -15.06 10.18 -1.39
N VAL A 208 -15.64 9.39 -0.48
CA VAL A 208 -16.12 8.02 -0.75
C VAL A 208 -17.11 8.00 -1.90
N LEU A 209 -18.11 8.90 -1.89
CA LEU A 209 -19.11 8.96 -2.96
C LEU A 209 -18.48 9.30 -4.32
N ARG A 210 -17.52 10.23 -4.35
CA ARG A 210 -16.79 10.59 -5.57
C ARG A 210 -15.99 9.40 -6.11
N TYR A 211 -15.26 8.71 -5.24
CA TYR A 211 -14.47 7.53 -5.59
C TYR A 211 -15.34 6.37 -6.05
N MET A 212 -16.40 6.03 -5.31
CA MET A 212 -17.39 5.03 -5.73
C MET A 212 -17.97 5.36 -7.10
N GLY A 213 -18.31 6.62 -7.35
CA GLY A 213 -18.82 7.08 -8.64
C GLY A 213 -17.85 6.83 -9.80
N TRP A 214 -16.55 7.04 -9.58
CA TRP A 214 -15.51 6.77 -10.57
C TRP A 214 -15.29 5.26 -10.74
N VAL A 215 -15.14 4.51 -9.65
CA VAL A 215 -14.94 3.04 -9.65
C VAL A 215 -16.10 2.32 -10.35
N LYS A 216 -17.35 2.69 -10.05
CA LYS A 216 -18.57 2.16 -10.70
C LYS A 216 -18.53 2.28 -12.22
N ARG A 217 -17.92 3.35 -12.76
CA ARG A 217 -17.91 3.66 -14.20
C ARG A 217 -16.71 3.09 -14.96
N HIS A 218 -15.58 2.91 -14.27
CA HIS A 218 -14.31 2.61 -14.96
C HIS A 218 -13.70 1.26 -14.57
N LEU A 219 -14.02 0.71 -13.41
CA LEU A 219 -13.40 -0.53 -12.90
C LEU A 219 -14.42 -1.64 -12.60
N ALA A 220 -15.65 -1.26 -12.25
CA ALA A 220 -16.62 -2.21 -11.73
C ALA A 220 -17.15 -3.16 -12.81
N GLU A 221 -17.23 -2.76 -14.08
CA GLU A 221 -17.76 -3.61 -15.15
C GLU A 221 -19.15 -4.20 -14.83
N GLY A 222 -20.00 -3.42 -14.14
CA GLY A 222 -21.32 -3.87 -13.68
C GLY A 222 -21.34 -4.61 -12.35
N ARG A 223 -20.17 -4.89 -11.75
CA ARG A 223 -20.05 -5.42 -10.38
C ARG A 223 -20.57 -4.40 -9.35
N PRO A 224 -21.12 -4.86 -8.21
CA PRO A 224 -21.55 -3.95 -7.15
C PRO A 224 -20.35 -3.17 -6.60
N VAL A 225 -20.59 -1.93 -6.17
CA VAL A 225 -19.57 -1.09 -5.54
C VAL A 225 -20.16 -0.45 -4.29
N ARG A 226 -19.52 -0.68 -3.14
CA ARG A 226 -19.87 -0.05 -1.86
C ARG A 226 -18.71 0.77 -1.30
N GLY A 227 -19.02 1.67 -0.39
CA GLY A 227 -18.09 2.50 0.35
C GLY A 227 -18.04 2.12 1.82
N VAL A 228 -16.86 2.15 2.42
CA VAL A 228 -16.65 1.97 3.86
C VAL A 228 -15.83 3.14 4.37
N ILE A 229 -16.36 3.90 5.33
CA ILE A 229 -15.60 4.94 6.03
C ILE A 229 -15.11 4.32 7.34
N VAL A 230 -13.79 4.22 7.53
CA VAL A 230 -13.18 3.72 8.76
C VAL A 230 -12.68 4.91 9.57
N ALA A 231 -13.28 5.15 10.73
CA ALA A 231 -12.97 6.29 11.57
C ALA A 231 -12.58 5.86 12.99
N GLN A 232 -11.78 6.66 13.71
CA GLN A 232 -11.56 6.40 15.14
C GLN A 232 -12.84 6.64 15.96
N HIS A 233 -13.62 7.64 15.54
CA HIS A 233 -14.91 7.95 16.12
C HIS A 233 -15.88 8.46 15.05
N ALA A 234 -17.05 7.85 14.97
CA ALA A 234 -18.14 8.22 14.09
C ALA A 234 -19.08 9.19 14.81
N SER A 235 -19.00 10.48 14.47
CA SER A 235 -19.91 11.50 14.98
C SER A 235 -21.35 11.23 14.54
N ASP A 236 -22.33 11.75 15.29
CA ASP A 236 -23.74 11.68 14.86
C ASP A 236 -23.95 12.36 13.49
N ARG A 237 -23.21 13.42 13.19
CA ARG A 237 -23.25 14.09 11.87
C ARG A 237 -22.87 13.13 10.74
N LEU A 238 -21.79 12.38 10.91
CA LEU A 238 -21.39 11.35 9.95
C LEU A 238 -22.45 10.26 9.82
N ARG A 239 -22.95 9.76 10.95
CA ARG A 239 -24.00 8.73 10.98
C ARG A 239 -25.25 9.19 10.25
N TYR A 240 -25.71 10.42 10.46
CA TYR A 240 -26.83 11.01 9.72
C TYR A 240 -26.50 11.23 8.24
N ALA A 241 -25.27 11.64 7.90
CA ALA A 241 -24.86 11.87 6.52
C ALA A 241 -24.86 10.59 5.66
N VAL A 242 -24.67 9.42 6.28
CA VAL A 242 -24.68 8.12 5.57
C VAL A 242 -25.98 7.34 5.73
N ALA A 243 -26.92 7.79 6.57
CA ALA A 243 -28.10 7.01 6.96
C ALA A 243 -28.97 6.55 5.77
N ASP A 244 -29.06 7.38 4.73
CA ASP A 244 -29.86 7.10 3.52
C ASP A 244 -29.00 6.61 2.33
N LEU A 245 -27.74 6.23 2.58
CA LEU A 245 -26.81 5.72 1.57
C LEU A 245 -26.64 4.20 1.75
N PRO A 246 -27.45 3.35 1.09
CA PRO A 246 -27.45 1.89 1.33
C PRO A 246 -26.13 1.21 0.95
N ASP A 247 -25.37 1.83 0.05
CA ASP A 247 -24.06 1.35 -0.40
C ASP A 247 -22.90 1.95 0.42
N VAL A 248 -23.14 2.70 1.50
CA VAL A 248 -22.09 3.33 2.31
C VAL A 248 -22.24 2.94 3.77
N SER A 249 -21.20 2.35 4.35
CA SER A 249 -21.14 2.02 5.78
C SER A 249 -20.04 2.80 6.50
N VAL A 250 -20.17 2.87 7.82
CA VAL A 250 -19.17 3.48 8.71
C VAL A 250 -18.73 2.43 9.71
N MET A 251 -17.42 2.29 9.90
CA MET A 251 -16.81 1.43 10.91
C MET A 251 -15.97 2.29 11.85
N GLU A 252 -16.05 1.98 13.15
CA GLU A 252 -15.15 2.55 14.14
C GLU A 252 -14.00 1.58 14.42
N TYR A 253 -12.77 2.09 14.54
CA TYR A 253 -11.62 1.30 14.97
C TYR A 253 -11.06 1.81 16.30
N GLU A 254 -10.49 0.90 17.08
CA GLU A 254 -9.78 1.20 18.32
C GLU A 254 -8.36 0.63 18.26
N LEU A 255 -7.36 1.44 18.63
CA LEU A 255 -5.98 1.00 18.74
C LEU A 255 -5.67 0.67 20.21
N SER A 256 -5.38 -0.60 20.50
CA SER A 256 -4.94 -1.04 21.83
C SER A 256 -3.53 -1.64 21.75
N VAL A 257 -2.58 -1.06 22.48
CA VAL A 257 -1.22 -1.57 22.61
C VAL A 257 -0.93 -1.85 24.08
N THR A 258 -0.67 -3.11 24.41
CA THR A 258 -0.29 -3.52 25.78
C THR A 258 1.12 -4.10 25.77
N MET A 259 2.02 -3.43 26.48
CA MET A 259 3.38 -3.90 26.73
C MET A 259 3.48 -4.55 28.11
N ARG A 260 4.40 -5.49 28.28
CA ARG A 260 4.70 -6.11 29.58
C ARG A 260 6.20 -6.08 29.86
N PRO A 261 6.61 -6.08 31.15
CA PRO A 261 8.03 -6.09 31.52
C PRO A 261 8.73 -7.34 30.97
N ALA A 262 9.91 -7.12 30.42
CA ALA A 262 10.86 -8.19 30.22
C ALA A 262 11.66 -8.34 31.53
N PRO A 263 11.66 -9.53 32.17
CA PRO A 263 12.56 -9.77 33.30
C PRO A 263 14.00 -9.52 32.87
N GLY A 264 14.78 -8.96 33.79
CA GLY A 264 16.20 -8.68 33.57
C GLY A 264 16.99 -9.98 33.53
N LEU A 265 18.28 -9.88 33.24
CA LEU A 265 19.23 -10.95 33.51
C LEU A 265 20.11 -10.51 34.66
N ASP A 266 20.36 -11.41 35.61
CA ASP A 266 21.41 -11.20 36.61
C ASP A 266 22.81 -11.36 35.98
N GLU A 267 23.85 -11.17 36.79
CA GLU A 267 25.25 -11.26 36.34
C GLU A 267 25.65 -12.68 35.87
N GLU A 268 24.85 -13.68 36.21
CA GLU A 268 25.01 -15.08 35.80
C GLU A 268 24.18 -15.42 34.56
N GLY A 269 23.39 -14.48 34.05
CA GLY A 269 22.53 -14.64 32.88
C GLY A 269 21.20 -15.33 33.15
N GLN A 270 20.76 -15.43 34.42
CA GLN A 270 19.45 -15.96 34.80
C GLN A 270 18.39 -14.86 34.87
N ARG A 271 17.14 -15.21 34.56
CA ARG A 271 16.01 -14.25 34.53
C ARG A 271 15.61 -13.82 35.94
N VAL A 272 15.50 -12.51 36.17
CA VAL A 272 15.03 -11.86 37.41
C VAL A 272 13.76 -11.05 37.18
#